data_AF-A0A820Q0L2-F1
#
_entry.id   AF-A0A820Q0L2-F1
#
_cell.length_a   1.000
_cell.length_b   1.000
_cell.length_c   1.000
_cell.angle_alpha   90.00
_cell.angle_beta   90.00
_cell.angle_gamma   90.00
#
_symmetry.space_group_name_H-M   'P 1'
#
loop_
_entity.id
_entity.type
_entity.pdbx_description
1 polymer ?
#
loop_
_entity_poly.entity_id
_entity_poly.type
_entity_poly.pdbx_seq_one_letter_code
_entity_poly.pdbx_strand_id
1 'polypeptide(L)'
;MQNVSSTKKQGTQMRILDVQQLDHMYSLSHPFLTCQETIAHLQKTKVMFLMRGLPGSGKSTLVNILKRIYCKSFIVCSADNYFTDSNGVYNFNRDKIGVAH
;
A
#
# COMPACT_ATOMS: atom_id res chain seq x y z
N MET A 1 18.90 56.08 -18.64
CA MET A 1 17.74 55.88 -17.73
C MET A 1 18.04 54.64 -16.90
N GLN A 2 18.07 54.82 -15.56
CA GLN A 2 17.75 53.91 -14.43
C GLN A 2 17.77 52.38 -14.68
N ASN A 3 18.15 51.47 -13.77
CA ASN A 3 18.79 51.43 -12.45
C ASN A 3 18.95 49.91 -12.16
N VAL A 4 20.10 49.52 -11.60
CA VAL A 4 20.34 48.55 -10.51
C VAL A 4 19.22 47.54 -10.14
N SER A 5 19.55 46.24 -10.06
CA SER A 5 19.54 45.43 -8.79
C SER A 5 19.22 43.94 -8.98
N SER A 6 20.19 43.12 -8.57
CA SER A 6 20.11 41.80 -7.94
C SER A 6 18.73 41.27 -7.50
N THR A 7 18.45 39.98 -7.71
CA THR A 7 18.26 38.94 -6.67
C THR A 7 17.47 37.71 -7.18
N LYS A 8 18.16 36.56 -7.16
CA LYS A 8 17.70 35.18 -6.85
C LYS A 8 16.19 34.96 -6.63
N LYS A 9 15.56 34.13 -7.48
CA LYS A 9 14.52 33.19 -7.04
C LYS A 9 14.75 31.81 -7.62
N GLN A 10 15.15 30.92 -6.73
CA GLN A 10 15.04 29.48 -6.88
C GLN A 10 13.57 29.16 -7.16
N GLY A 11 13.24 28.87 -8.42
CA GLY A 11 11.98 28.25 -8.79
C GLY A 11 12.19 26.76 -8.73
N THR A 12 11.75 26.15 -7.63
CA THR A 12 11.65 24.70 -7.45
C THR A 12 11.17 24.07 -8.75
N GLN A 13 12.06 23.34 -9.42
CA GLN A 13 11.68 22.47 -10.51
C GLN A 13 10.63 21.52 -9.94
N MET A 14 9.36 21.76 -10.27
CA MET A 14 8.34 20.76 -10.05
C MET A 14 8.85 19.54 -10.80
N ARG A 15 9.35 18.56 -10.04
CA ARG A 15 9.53 17.22 -10.56
C ARG A 15 8.17 16.86 -11.11
N ILE A 16 8.11 16.74 -12.43
CA ILE A 16 7.00 16.11 -13.13
C ILE A 16 6.94 14.73 -12.48
N LEU A 17 6.11 14.59 -11.45
CA LEU A 17 5.69 13.29 -10.98
C LEU A 17 4.92 12.76 -12.18
N ASP A 18 5.50 11.74 -12.82
CA ASP A 18 4.97 11.12 -14.01
C ASP A 18 3.45 11.01 -13.88
N VAL A 19 2.72 11.54 -14.86
CA VAL A 19 1.26 11.56 -14.90
C VAL A 19 0.69 10.12 -14.73
N GLN A 20 1.50 9.11 -15.02
CA GLN A 20 1.22 7.68 -14.79
C GLN A 20 1.25 7.24 -13.31
N GLN A 21 2.02 7.91 -12.44
CA GLN A 21 2.00 7.62 -10.99
C GLN A 21 0.81 8.27 -10.27
N LEU A 22 0.30 9.38 -10.80
CA LEU A 22 -0.87 10.08 -10.24
C LEU A 22 -2.17 9.28 -10.40
N ASP A 23 -2.34 8.59 -11.53
CA ASP A 23 -3.54 7.78 -11.81
C ASP A 23 -3.68 6.59 -10.83
N HIS A 24 -2.54 6.03 -10.40
CA HIS A 24 -2.51 4.95 -9.42
C HIS A 24 -2.92 5.39 -8.00
N MET A 25 -2.80 6.68 -7.68
CA MET A 25 -3.18 7.23 -6.37
C MET A 25 -4.67 7.61 -6.30
N TYR A 26 -5.28 8.02 -7.42
CA TYR A 26 -6.73 8.30 -7.50
C TYR A 26 -7.60 7.04 -7.37
N SER A 27 -7.03 5.85 -7.66
CA SER A 27 -7.71 4.56 -7.54
C SER A 27 -7.98 4.11 -6.09
N LEU A 28 -7.37 4.73 -5.06
CA LEU A 28 -7.45 4.29 -3.67
C LEU A 28 -8.40 5.12 -2.80
N SER A 29 -9.45 5.71 -3.39
CA SER A 29 -10.50 6.47 -2.68
C SER A 29 -11.57 5.59 -2.04
N HIS A 30 -11.20 4.41 -1.54
CA HIS A 30 -12.16 3.50 -0.93
C HIS A 30 -12.54 3.98 0.49
N PRO A 31 -13.82 3.90 0.92
CA PRO A 31 -14.24 4.35 2.24
C PRO A 31 -13.47 3.70 3.41
N PHE A 32 -13.05 2.44 3.25
CA PHE A 32 -12.23 1.74 4.25
C PHE A 32 -10.78 2.26 4.35
N LEU A 33 -10.39 3.22 3.50
CA LEU A 33 -9.10 3.92 3.54
C LEU A 33 -9.25 5.40 3.91
N THR A 34 -10.36 6.04 3.54
CA THR A 34 -10.49 7.51 3.58
C THR A 34 -11.61 8.03 4.49
N CYS A 35 -12.64 7.23 4.79
CA CYS A 35 -13.80 7.68 5.56
C CYS A 35 -13.65 7.30 7.04
N GLN A 36 -13.56 8.31 7.90
CA GLN A 36 -13.35 8.11 9.34
C GLN A 36 -14.48 7.29 10.00
N GLU A 37 -15.73 7.50 9.59
CA GLU A 37 -16.88 6.75 10.11
C GLU A 37 -16.80 5.27 9.75
N THR A 38 -16.44 4.98 8.50
CA THR A 38 -16.25 3.59 8.02
C THR A 38 -15.10 2.93 8.77
N ILE A 39 -13.96 3.60 8.89
CA ILE A 39 -12.79 3.09 9.62
C ILE A 39 -13.16 2.80 11.08
N ALA A 40 -13.85 3.72 11.75
CA ALA A 40 -14.28 3.56 13.15
C ALA A 40 -15.25 2.38 13.32
N HIS A 41 -16.13 2.14 12.35
CA HIS A 41 -17.03 0.99 12.34
C HIS A 41 -16.27 -0.33 12.15
N LEU A 42 -15.34 -0.38 11.19
CA LEU A 42 -14.53 -1.56 10.91
C LEU A 42 -13.59 -1.91 12.09
N GLN A 43 -13.10 -0.91 12.83
CA GLN A 43 -12.29 -1.15 14.04
C GLN A 43 -13.07 -1.80 15.20
N LYS A 44 -14.41 -1.67 15.21
CA LYS A 44 -15.28 -2.26 16.24
C LYS A 44 -15.84 -3.63 15.84
N THR A 45 -15.59 -4.07 14.61
CA THR A 45 -16.12 -5.32 14.05
C THR A 45 -14.97 -6.25 13.64
N LYS A 46 -15.29 -7.54 13.42
CA LYS A 46 -14.30 -8.51 12.91
C LYS A 46 -14.40 -8.52 11.38
N VAL A 47 -13.35 -8.06 10.71
CA VAL A 47 -13.30 -7.90 9.25
C VAL A 47 -12.07 -8.61 8.70
N MET A 48 -12.25 -9.37 7.62
CA MET A 48 -11.16 -10.00 6.88
C MET A 48 -11.07 -9.40 5.49
N PHE A 49 -9.91 -8.84 5.15
CA PHE A 49 -9.61 -8.39 3.78
C PHE A 49 -8.95 -9.53 3.00
N LEU A 50 -9.68 -10.10 2.03
CA LEU A 50 -9.12 -11.08 1.11
C LEU A 50 -8.55 -10.40 -0.13
N MET A 51 -7.23 -10.41 -0.28
CA MET A 51 -6.57 -9.80 -1.43
C MET A 51 -6.35 -10.82 -2.55
N ARG A 52 -6.71 -10.44 -3.77
CA ARG A 52 -6.52 -11.23 -5.00
C ARG A 52 -5.84 -10.35 -6.05
N GLY A 53 -5.03 -10.96 -6.92
CA GLY A 53 -4.37 -10.27 -8.02
C GLY A 53 -3.02 -10.89 -8.38
N LEU A 54 -2.54 -10.61 -9.59
CA LEU A 54 -1.24 -11.09 -10.09
C LEU A 54 -0.07 -10.65 -9.20
N PRO A 55 1.06 -11.37 -9.17
CA PRO A 55 2.29 -10.87 -8.57
C PRO A 55 2.63 -9.47 -9.09
N GLY A 56 3.08 -8.58 -8.21
CA GLY A 56 3.35 -7.18 -8.57
C GLY A 56 2.13 -6.24 -8.62
N SER A 57 0.89 -6.73 -8.46
CA SER A 57 -0.33 -5.90 -8.50
C SER A 57 -0.54 -4.94 -7.32
N GLY A 58 0.46 -4.75 -6.46
CA GLY A 58 0.37 -3.82 -5.32
C GLY A 58 -0.36 -4.34 -4.08
N LYS A 59 -0.64 -5.65 -3.95
CA LYS A 59 -1.28 -6.24 -2.75
C LYS A 59 -0.52 -5.87 -1.47
N SER A 60 0.79 -6.13 -1.42
CA SER A 60 1.62 -5.81 -0.27
C SER A 60 1.67 -4.30 0.03
N THR A 61 1.55 -3.46 -1.01
CA THR A 61 1.42 -2.01 -0.86
C THR A 61 0.12 -1.65 -0.13
N LEU A 62 -1.02 -2.23 -0.55
CA LEU A 62 -2.31 -2.00 0.10
C LEU A 62 -2.32 -2.52 1.55
N VAL A 63 -1.71 -3.67 1.82
CA VAL A 63 -1.51 -4.19 3.20
C VAL A 63 -0.81 -3.18 4.09
N ASN A 64 0.27 -2.57 3.59
CA ASN A 64 1.04 -1.61 4.37
C ASN A 64 0.25 -0.32 4.65
N ILE A 65 -0.62 0.10 3.73
CA ILE A 65 -1.55 1.21 3.94
C ILE A 65 -2.57 0.84 5.03
N LEU A 66 -3.22 -0.33 4.91
CA LEU A 66 -4.19 -0.82 5.90
C LEU A 66 -3.56 -0.95 7.30
N LYS A 67 -2.34 -1.48 7.40
CA LYS A 67 -1.58 -1.54 8.66
C LYS A 67 -1.42 -0.17 9.32
N ARG A 68 -1.16 0.88 8.54
CA ARG A 68 -1.00 2.26 9.04
C ARG A 68 -2.33 2.85 9.53
N ILE A 69 -3.44 2.48 8.91
CA ILE A 69 -4.77 3.00 9.26
C ILE A 69 -5.34 2.25 10.47
N TYR A 70 -5.25 0.92 10.48
CA TYR A 70 -5.89 0.05 11.49
C TYR A 70 -4.96 -0.35 12.64
N CYS A 71 -3.67 0.01 12.58
CA CYS A 71 -2.67 -0.11 13.66
C CYS A 71 -2.68 -1.47 14.40
N LYS A 72 -2.55 -1.45 15.73
CA LYS A 72 -2.23 -2.60 16.60
C LYS A 72 -3.17 -3.81 16.47
N SER A 73 -4.35 -3.63 15.90
CA SER A 73 -5.36 -4.69 15.75
C SER A 73 -5.31 -5.39 14.38
N PHE A 74 -4.41 -4.99 13.47
CA PHE A 74 -4.36 -5.52 12.11
C PHE A 74 -3.37 -6.67 11.97
N ILE A 75 -3.88 -7.88 11.78
CA ILE A 75 -3.08 -9.10 11.55
C ILE A 75 -2.94 -9.32 10.04
N VAL A 76 -1.73 -9.64 9.59
CA VAL A 76 -1.46 -9.97 8.19
C VAL A 76 -1.06 -11.42 8.06
N CYS A 77 -1.83 -12.15 7.26
CA CYS A 77 -1.52 -13.50 6.84
C CYS A 77 -1.19 -13.46 5.34
N SER A 78 0.03 -13.83 4.98
CA SER A 78 0.42 -13.99 3.57
C SER A 78 0.53 -15.47 3.24
N ALA A 79 -0.10 -15.90 2.15
CA ALA A 79 0.09 -17.24 1.62
C ALA A 79 1.54 -17.49 1.21
N ASP A 80 2.26 -16.45 0.76
CA ASP A 80 3.66 -16.56 0.37
C ASP A 80 4.55 -16.98 1.56
N ASN A 81 4.20 -16.55 2.79
CA ASN A 81 4.92 -16.93 4.00
C ASN A 81 4.79 -18.42 4.33
N TYR A 82 3.73 -19.10 3.91
CA TYR A 82 3.57 -20.54 4.15
C TYR A 82 4.64 -21.36 3.43
N PHE A 83 5.09 -20.87 2.27
CA PHE A 83 6.14 -21.50 1.49
C PHE A 83 7.52 -20.91 1.77
N THR A 84 7.63 -19.91 2.66
CA THR A 84 8.91 -19.28 2.99
C THR A 84 9.47 -19.88 4.28
N ASP A 85 10.69 -20.41 4.22
CA ASP A 85 11.35 -21.01 5.40
C ASP A 85 11.91 -19.96 6.38
N SER A 86 12.49 -20.41 7.49
CA SER A 86 13.11 -19.55 8.50
C SER A 86 14.32 -18.74 7.99
N ASN A 87 14.88 -19.13 6.85
CA ASN A 87 15.99 -18.43 6.20
C ASN A 87 15.49 -17.43 5.14
N GLY A 88 14.17 -17.28 4.98
CA GLY A 88 13.56 -16.38 4.01
C GLY A 88 13.54 -16.94 2.58
N VAL A 89 13.83 -18.24 2.40
CA VAL A 89 13.84 -18.87 1.07
C VAL A 89 12.46 -19.39 0.74
N TYR A 90 11.97 -19.00 -0.44
CA TYR A 90 10.70 -19.48 -0.98
C TYR A 90 10.86 -20.90 -1.53
N ASN A 91 10.28 -21.86 -0.81
CA ASN A 91 10.28 -23.29 -1.12
C ASN A 91 8.87 -23.72 -1.52
N PHE A 92 8.50 -23.46 -2.77
CA PHE A 92 7.22 -23.93 -3.29
C PHE A 92 7.14 -25.46 -3.29
N ASN A 93 6.14 -26.00 -2.60
CA ASN A 93 5.86 -27.43 -2.59
C ASN A 93 4.41 -27.67 -3.03
N ARG A 94 4.25 -28.31 -4.19
CA ARG A 94 2.95 -28.59 -4.80
C ARG A 94 2.09 -29.51 -3.93
N ASP A 95 2.69 -30.42 -3.18
CA ASP A 95 1.97 -31.39 -2.33
C ASP A 95 1.35 -30.72 -1.10
N LYS A 96 1.85 -29.53 -0.72
CA LYS A 96 1.30 -28.74 0.39
C LYS A 96 0.19 -27.78 -0.01
N ILE A 97 -0.18 -27.72 -1.30
CA ILE A 97 -1.26 -26.83 -1.78
C ILE A 97 -2.58 -27.12 -1.08
N GLY A 98 -2.90 -28.40 -0.84
CA GLY A 98 -4.16 -28.79 -0.19
C GLY A 98 -4.29 -28.35 1.28
N VAL A 99 -3.18 -28.02 1.94
CA VAL A 99 -3.15 -27.57 3.35
C VAL A 99 -2.92 -26.06 3.46
N ALA A 100 -2.47 -25.42 2.39
CA ALA A 100 -2.18 -23.99 2.31
C ALA A 100 -3.42 -23.13 1.98
N HIS A 101 -4.56 -23.77 1.70
CA HIS A 101 -5.71 -23.16 1.04
C HIS A 101 -7.01 -23.34 1.83
#